data_AF-A0A158G6Y9-F1
#
_entry.id   AF-A0A158G6Y9-F1
#
_cell.length_a   1.000
_cell.length_b   1.000
_cell.length_c   1.000
_cell.angle_alpha   90.00
_cell.angle_beta   90.00
_cell.angle_gamma   90.00
#
_symmetry.space_group_name_H-M   'P 1'
#
loop_
_entity.id
_entity.type
_entity.pdbx_description
1 polymer ?
#
loop_
_entity_poly.entity_id
_entity_poly.type
_entity_poly.pdbx_seq_one_letter_code
_entity_poly.pdbx_strand_id
1 'polypeptide(L)'
;MPAQAISITLACLLIPALAGCTLVQQNQQLNATQGRIDEKTVQLTQAQKEQAALQEQMQTVSAELHEKQVSNKELERRLAKLQAANQQAATDNDAQRARKRKLDAELTQDRAALAALSQNTTMNPAEQQQKIDQLKADIKKRLELLSQIK
;
A
#
# COMPACT_ATOMS: atom_id res chain seq x y z
N MET A 1 74.60 5.15 -84.70
CA MET A 1 74.46 4.03 -83.72
C MET A 1 73.71 4.56 -82.49
N PRO A 2 72.87 3.75 -81.85
CA PRO A 2 71.53 4.15 -81.42
C PRO A 2 71.42 4.41 -79.91
N ALA A 3 70.76 5.49 -79.48
CA ALA A 3 70.37 5.65 -78.07
C ALA A 3 69.24 6.68 -77.87
N GLN A 4 68.11 6.55 -78.58
CA GLN A 4 66.92 7.37 -78.30
C GLN A 4 65.62 6.56 -78.14
N ALA A 5 65.72 5.25 -77.95
CA ALA A 5 64.55 4.38 -77.76
C ALA A 5 64.24 4.03 -76.30
N ILE A 6 64.97 4.58 -75.31
CA ILE A 6 64.84 4.18 -73.90
C ILE A 6 63.93 5.11 -73.08
N SER A 7 63.63 6.32 -73.58
CA SER A 7 62.94 7.33 -72.75
C SER A 7 61.41 7.27 -72.78
N ILE A 8 60.80 6.56 -73.74
CA ILE A 8 59.32 6.51 -73.88
C ILE A 8 58.72 5.30 -73.15
N THR A 9 59.48 4.21 -72.99
CA THR A 9 59.03 3.00 -72.28
C THR A 9 58.96 3.16 -70.77
N LEU A 10 59.67 4.13 -70.18
CA LEU A 10 59.68 4.36 -68.73
C LEU A 10 58.41 5.09 -68.24
N ALA A 11 57.77 5.91 -69.08
CA ALA A 11 56.59 6.68 -68.71
C ALA A 11 55.29 5.84 -68.71
N CYS A 12 55.20 4.79 -69.55
CA CYS A 12 54.02 3.92 -69.62
C CYS A 12 53.93 2.88 -68.49
N LEU A 13 55.04 2.58 -67.79
CA LEU A 13 55.07 1.66 -66.66
C LEU A 13 54.69 2.31 -65.32
N LEU A 14 54.74 3.65 -65.23
CA LEU A 14 54.40 4.40 -64.00
C LEU A 14 52.89 4.63 -63.83
N ILE A 15 52.14 4.73 -64.92
CA ILE A 15 50.68 4.96 -64.90
C ILE A 15 49.90 3.79 -64.29
N PRO A 16 50.14 2.51 -64.65
CA PRO A 16 49.44 1.39 -64.00
C PRO A 16 49.90 1.17 -62.54
N ALA A 17 51.13 1.55 -62.19
CA ALA A 17 51.62 1.50 -60.81
C ALA A 17 50.90 2.53 -59.91
N LEU A 18 50.66 3.74 -60.42
CA LEU A 18 49.90 4.78 -59.71
C LEU A 18 48.40 4.44 -59.60
N ALA A 19 47.80 3.83 -60.64
CA ALA A 19 46.41 3.37 -60.62
C ALA A 19 46.18 2.15 -59.71
N GLY A 20 47.19 1.27 -59.55
CA GLY A 20 47.15 0.17 -58.59
C GLY A 20 47.15 0.66 -57.14
N CYS A 21 47.94 1.71 -56.83
CA CYS A 21 47.96 2.28 -55.49
C CYS A 21 46.63 2.94 -55.08
N THR A 22 45.94 3.61 -56.00
CA THR A 22 44.64 4.24 -55.69
C THR A 22 43.52 3.22 -55.48
N LEU A 23 43.50 2.13 -56.25
CA LEU A 23 42.53 1.02 -56.05
C LEU A 23 42.78 0.24 -54.75
N VAL A 24 44.05 0.05 -54.37
CA VAL A 24 44.41 -0.56 -53.09
C VAL A 24 44.00 0.34 -51.93
N GLN A 25 44.25 1.65 -52.05
CA GLN A 25 43.86 2.62 -51.02
C GLN A 25 42.34 2.74 -50.88
N GLN A 26 41.58 2.70 -51.99
CA GLN A 26 40.11 2.63 -51.95
C GLN A 26 39.60 1.34 -51.30
N ASN A 27 40.17 0.18 -51.62
CA ASN A 27 39.79 -1.08 -50.97
C ASN A 27 40.08 -1.05 -49.46
N GLN A 28 41.22 -0.50 -49.05
CA GLN A 28 41.53 -0.33 -47.63
C GLN A 28 40.53 0.60 -46.93
N GLN A 29 40.11 1.69 -47.59
CA GLN A 29 39.08 2.60 -47.06
C GLN A 29 37.71 1.94 -46.98
N LEU A 30 37.31 1.16 -47.97
CA LEU A 30 36.05 0.40 -47.96
C LEU A 30 36.05 -0.64 -46.83
N ASN A 31 37.13 -1.39 -46.65
CA ASN A 31 37.27 -2.37 -45.57
C ASN A 31 37.25 -1.70 -44.19
N ALA A 32 37.94 -0.56 -44.02
CA ALA A 32 37.91 0.21 -42.79
C ALA A 32 36.52 0.78 -42.48
N THR A 33 35.80 1.20 -43.52
CA THR A 33 34.42 1.71 -43.38
C THR A 33 33.46 0.59 -43.03
N GLN A 34 33.59 -0.58 -43.65
CA GLN A 34 32.78 -1.76 -43.35
C GLN A 34 32.99 -2.23 -41.90
N GLY A 35 34.25 -2.31 -41.44
CA GLY A 35 34.55 -2.66 -40.05
C GLY A 35 33.90 -1.69 -39.05
N ARG A 36 33.90 -0.39 -39.34
CA ARG A 36 33.20 0.62 -38.52
C ARG A 36 31.68 0.47 -38.54
N ILE A 37 31.11 0.08 -39.68
CA ILE A 37 29.66 -0.18 -39.80
C ILE A 37 29.29 -1.40 -38.98
N ASP A 38 30.08 -2.48 -39.06
CA ASP A 38 29.83 -3.71 -38.32
C ASP A 38 29.92 -3.46 -36.80
N GLU A 39 30.95 -2.75 -36.34
CA GLU A 39 31.08 -2.34 -34.92
C GLU A 39 29.88 -1.50 -34.46
N LYS A 40 29.47 -0.49 -35.23
CA LYS A 40 28.32 0.34 -34.89
C LYS A 40 27.01 -0.45 -34.91
N THR A 41 26.88 -1.43 -35.79
CA THR A 41 25.69 -2.29 -35.86
C THR A 41 25.61 -3.17 -34.61
N VAL A 42 26.73 -3.74 -34.18
CA VAL A 42 26.81 -4.51 -32.92
C VAL A 42 26.49 -3.61 -31.73
N GLN A 43 27.09 -2.42 -31.64
CA GLN A 43 26.81 -1.46 -30.57
C GLN A 43 25.34 -1.03 -30.54
N LEU A 44 24.74 -0.78 -31.70
CA LEU A 44 23.33 -0.41 -31.81
C LEU A 44 22.42 -1.56 -31.37
N THR A 45 22.72 -2.79 -31.78
CA THR A 45 21.95 -3.97 -31.37
C THR A 45 22.05 -4.20 -29.86
N GLN A 46 23.23 -3.99 -29.29
CA GLN A 46 23.46 -4.08 -27.85
C GLN A 46 22.68 -2.99 -27.09
N ALA A 47 22.76 -1.73 -27.55
CA ALA A 47 22.01 -0.62 -26.97
C ALA A 47 20.49 -0.82 -27.06
N GLN A 48 19.99 -1.40 -28.17
CA GLN A 48 18.57 -1.74 -28.31
C GLN A 48 18.13 -2.82 -27.33
N LYS A 49 18.97 -3.85 -27.11
CA LYS A 49 18.70 -4.89 -26.11
C LYS A 49 18.68 -4.32 -24.69
N GLU A 50 19.63 -3.44 -24.37
CA GLU A 50 19.69 -2.76 -23.07
C GLU A 50 18.48 -1.84 -22.87
N GLN A 51 18.08 -1.10 -23.91
CA GLN A 51 16.87 -0.27 -23.87
C GLN A 51 15.61 -1.12 -23.62
N ALA A 52 15.47 -2.25 -24.32
CA ALA A 52 14.33 -3.15 -24.14
C ALA A 52 14.30 -3.74 -22.71
N ALA A 53 15.45 -4.17 -22.19
CA ALA A 53 15.56 -4.71 -20.83
C ALA A 53 15.24 -3.65 -19.76
N LEU A 54 15.72 -2.41 -19.93
CA LEU A 54 15.38 -1.30 -19.04
C LEU A 54 13.90 -0.95 -19.09
N GLN A 55 13.28 -0.99 -20.28
CA GLN A 55 11.86 -0.73 -20.44
C GLN A 55 11.00 -1.80 -19.76
N GLU A 56 11.41 -3.07 -19.85
CA GLU A 56 10.77 -4.17 -19.13
C GLU A 56 10.91 -3.98 -17.61
N GLN A 57 12.10 -3.66 -17.11
CA GLN A 57 12.33 -3.39 -15.69
C GLN A 57 11.47 -2.22 -15.19
N MET A 58 11.35 -1.14 -15.97
CA MET A 58 10.48 -0.02 -15.63
C MET A 58 9.01 -0.43 -15.50
N GLN A 59 8.52 -1.29 -16.41
CA GLN A 59 7.16 -1.80 -16.34
C GLN A 59 6.94 -2.67 -15.10
N THR A 60 7.88 -3.56 -14.78
CA THR A 60 7.82 -4.40 -13.57
C THR A 60 7.77 -3.54 -12.31
N VAL A 61 8.70 -2.59 -12.16
CA VAL A 61 8.75 -1.71 -10.99
C VAL A 61 7.49 -0.85 -10.88
N SER A 62 6.97 -0.34 -11.99
CA SER A 62 5.71 0.42 -11.99
C SER A 62 4.52 -0.44 -11.55
N ALA A 63 4.45 -1.70 -12.00
CA ALA A 63 3.40 -2.62 -11.62
C ALA A 63 3.48 -2.96 -10.11
N GLU A 64 4.67 -3.28 -9.60
CA GLU A 64 4.90 -3.55 -8.18
C GLU A 64 4.53 -2.35 -7.30
N LEU A 65 4.87 -1.14 -7.74
CA LEU A 65 4.53 0.08 -7.01
C LEU A 65 3.01 0.29 -6.96
N HIS A 66 2.32 0.04 -8.07
CA HIS A 66 0.86 0.12 -8.12
C HIS A 66 0.20 -0.92 -7.20
N GLU A 67 0.67 -2.16 -7.22
CA GLU A 67 0.19 -3.23 -6.35
C GLU A 67 0.38 -2.88 -4.86
N LYS A 68 1.57 -2.39 -4.48
CA LYS A 68 1.85 -1.94 -3.12
C LYS A 68 0.96 -0.78 -2.69
N GLN A 69 0.65 0.17 -3.58
CA GLN A 69 -0.27 1.26 -3.30
C GLN A 69 -1.70 0.77 -3.07
N VAL A 70 -2.19 -0.17 -3.87
CA VAL A 70 -3.51 -0.78 -3.70
C VAL A 70 -3.58 -1.54 -2.37
N SER A 71 -2.54 -2.32 -2.05
CA SER A 71 -2.41 -3.03 -0.78
C SER A 71 -2.45 -2.08 0.43
N ASN A 72 -1.72 -0.96 0.35
CA ASN A 72 -1.71 0.04 1.42
C ASN A 72 -3.08 0.69 1.62
N LYS A 73 -3.77 1.08 0.54
CA LYS A 73 -5.15 1.62 0.63
C LYS A 73 -6.12 0.65 1.29
N GLU A 74 -5.99 -0.66 1.03
CA GLU A 74 -6.82 -1.68 1.68
C GLU A 74 -6.48 -1.82 3.18
N LEU A 75 -5.21 -1.74 3.55
CA LEU A 75 -4.78 -1.73 4.96
C LEU A 75 -5.31 -0.49 5.70
N GLU A 76 -5.21 0.71 5.10
CA GLU A 76 -5.78 1.94 5.66
C GLU A 76 -7.29 1.81 5.86
N ARG A 77 -8.00 1.23 4.89
CA ARG A 77 -9.45 1.00 5.00
C ARG A 77 -9.81 0.05 6.14
N ARG A 78 -9.04 -1.03 6.33
CA ARG A 78 -9.23 -1.98 7.44
C ARG A 78 -8.94 -1.32 8.79
N LEU A 79 -7.89 -0.50 8.86
CA LEU A 79 -7.53 0.24 10.06
C LEU A 79 -8.62 1.26 10.45
N ALA A 80 -9.16 2.00 9.49
CA ALA A 80 -10.27 2.93 9.73
C ALA A 80 -11.53 2.20 10.25
N LYS A 81 -11.87 1.03 9.68
CA LYS A 81 -12.97 0.19 10.18
C LYS A 81 -12.75 -0.27 11.62
N LEU A 82 -11.54 -0.73 11.95
CA LEU A 82 -11.18 -1.16 13.30
C LEU A 82 -11.23 0.00 14.30
N GLN A 83 -10.75 1.18 13.92
CA GLN A 83 -10.84 2.37 14.76
C GLN A 83 -12.28 2.78 15.02
N ALA A 84 -13.15 2.79 14.00
CA ALA A 84 -14.57 3.08 14.16
C ALA A 84 -15.26 2.05 15.06
N ALA A 85 -14.97 0.76 14.87
CA ALA A 85 -15.50 -0.31 15.72
C ALA A 85 -15.05 -0.18 17.18
N ASN A 86 -13.78 0.18 17.42
CA ASN A 86 -13.26 0.43 18.77
C ASN A 86 -13.89 1.65 19.42
N GLN A 87 -14.09 2.75 18.68
CA GLN A 87 -14.78 3.94 19.20
C GLN A 87 -16.24 3.64 19.56
N GLN A 88 -16.93 2.87 18.72
CA GLN A 88 -18.29 2.43 19.00
C GLN A 88 -18.33 1.54 20.25
N ALA A 89 -17.45 0.54 20.33
CA ALA A 89 -17.36 -0.35 21.49
C ALA A 89 -17.01 0.39 22.79
N ALA A 90 -16.16 1.42 22.72
CA ALA A 90 -15.85 2.28 23.87
C ALA A 90 -17.07 3.10 24.32
N THR A 91 -17.80 3.68 23.36
CA THR A 91 -19.03 4.45 23.64
C THR A 91 -20.11 3.55 24.25
N ASP A 92 -20.30 2.35 23.70
CA ASP A 92 -21.26 1.37 24.22
C ASP A 92 -20.87 0.93 25.64
N ASN A 93 -19.57 0.71 25.91
CA ASN A 93 -19.07 0.42 27.25
C ASN A 93 -19.35 1.55 28.24
N ASP A 94 -19.14 2.80 27.85
CA ASP A 94 -19.39 3.96 28.72
C ASP A 94 -20.89 4.14 29.00
N ALA A 95 -21.74 3.93 27.99
CA ALA A 95 -23.19 3.93 28.14
C ALA A 95 -23.67 2.80 29.07
N GLN A 96 -23.12 1.58 28.92
CA GLN A 96 -23.39 0.45 29.80
C GLN A 96 -22.92 0.74 31.24
N ARG A 97 -21.71 1.28 31.43
CA ARG A 97 -21.19 1.67 32.75
C ARG A 97 -22.04 2.74 33.40
N ALA A 98 -22.52 3.73 32.66
CA ALA A 98 -23.43 4.76 33.16
C ALA A 98 -24.79 4.18 33.57
N ARG A 99 -25.38 3.28 32.76
CA ARG A 99 -26.62 2.58 33.11
C ARG A 99 -26.48 1.74 34.38
N LYS A 100 -25.37 1.01 34.52
CA LYS A 100 -25.08 0.21 35.72
C LYS A 100 -25.01 1.09 36.97
N ARG A 101 -24.25 2.19 36.93
CA ARG A 101 -24.17 3.14 38.06
C ARG A 101 -25.52 3.73 38.44
N LYS A 102 -26.37 4.05 37.46
CA LYS A 102 -27.72 4.56 37.71
C LYS A 102 -28.60 3.51 38.41
N LEU A 103 -28.59 2.28 37.92
CA LEU A 103 -29.34 1.17 38.54
C LEU A 103 -28.84 0.85 39.95
N ASP A 104 -27.53 0.89 40.19
CA ASP A 104 -26.95 0.70 41.52
C ASP A 104 -27.35 1.82 42.50
N ALA A 105 -27.40 3.07 42.04
CA ALA A 105 -27.87 4.20 42.85
C ALA A 105 -29.37 4.07 43.20
N GLU A 106 -30.20 3.72 42.21
CA GLU A 106 -31.63 3.48 42.41
C GLU A 106 -31.88 2.31 43.38
N LEU A 107 -31.11 1.21 43.27
CA LEU A 107 -31.20 0.11 44.23
C LEU A 107 -30.80 0.51 45.65
N THR A 108 -29.80 1.38 45.79
CA THR A 108 -29.38 1.89 47.10
C THR A 108 -30.48 2.75 47.71
N GLN A 109 -31.12 3.59 46.89
CA GLN A 109 -32.26 4.40 47.31
C GLN A 109 -33.48 3.54 47.69
N ASP A 110 -33.82 2.54 46.89
CA ASP A 110 -34.94 1.62 47.16
C ASP A 110 -34.68 0.83 48.45
N ARG A 111 -33.45 0.38 48.71
CA ARG A 111 -33.08 -0.27 49.97
C ARG A 111 -33.19 0.67 51.17
N ALA A 112 -32.75 1.92 51.04
CA ALA A 112 -32.88 2.91 52.10
C ALA A 112 -34.36 3.25 52.40
N ALA A 113 -35.18 3.36 51.36
CA ALA A 113 -36.62 3.57 51.49
C ALA A 113 -37.31 2.38 52.17
N LEU A 114 -36.91 1.14 51.84
CA LEU A 114 -37.43 -0.07 52.47
C LEU A 114 -37.05 -0.14 53.96
N ALA A 115 -35.80 0.20 54.31
CA ALA A 115 -35.35 0.29 55.71
C ALA A 115 -36.08 1.38 56.51
N ALA A 116 -36.32 2.55 55.89
CA ALA A 116 -37.08 3.63 56.51
C ALA A 116 -38.56 3.24 56.70
N LEU A 117 -39.17 2.59 55.69
CA LEU A 117 -40.54 2.08 55.77
C LEU A 117 -40.67 1.00 56.84
N SER A 118 -39.72 0.08 56.98
CA SER A 118 -39.79 -0.98 58.01
C SER A 118 -39.65 -0.45 59.44
N GLN A 119 -39.00 0.71 59.62
CA GLN A 119 -38.85 1.36 60.93
C GLN A 119 -39.98 2.35 61.24
N ASN A 120 -40.83 2.67 60.25
CA ASN A 120 -41.93 3.58 60.44
C ASN A 120 -43.07 2.90 61.22
N THR A 121 -43.27 3.34 62.46
CA THR A 121 -44.29 2.82 63.39
C THR A 121 -45.59 3.64 63.38
N THR A 122 -45.65 4.71 62.60
CA THR A 122 -46.81 5.62 62.52
C THR A 122 -47.74 5.36 61.34
N MET A 123 -47.34 4.48 60.41
CA MET A 123 -48.09 4.17 59.21
C MET A 123 -49.10 3.04 59.44
N ASN A 124 -50.23 3.06 58.73
CA ASN A 124 -51.18 1.94 58.74
C ASN A 124 -50.47 0.66 58.25
N PRO A 125 -50.50 -0.46 59.02
CA PRO A 125 -49.80 -1.69 58.68
C PRO A 125 -50.14 -2.24 57.28
N ALA A 126 -51.38 -2.09 56.83
CA ALA A 126 -51.80 -2.58 55.51
C ALA A 126 -51.16 -1.76 54.36
N GLU A 127 -51.10 -0.44 54.51
CA GLU A 127 -50.47 0.46 53.53
C GLU A 127 -48.95 0.33 53.53
N GLN A 128 -48.36 0.14 54.71
CA GLN A 128 -46.93 -0.10 54.87
C GLN A 128 -46.51 -1.40 54.19
N GLN A 129 -47.27 -2.48 54.39
CA GLN A 129 -47.03 -3.76 53.74
C GLN A 129 -47.15 -3.67 52.21
N GLN A 130 -48.17 -2.98 51.71
CA GLN A 130 -48.35 -2.77 50.27
C GLN A 130 -47.19 -2.00 49.64
N LYS A 131 -46.69 -0.95 50.31
CA LYS A 131 -45.51 -0.20 49.83
C LYS A 131 -44.24 -1.03 49.86
N ILE A 132 -44.04 -1.85 50.90
CA ILE A 132 -42.89 -2.76 51.00
C ILE A 132 -42.91 -3.78 49.86
N ASP A 133 -44.07 -4.35 49.54
CA ASP A 133 -44.19 -5.36 48.48
C ASP A 133 -43.98 -4.76 47.08
N GLN A 134 -44.43 -3.51 46.86
CA GLN A 134 -44.11 -2.75 45.64
C GLN A 134 -42.60 -2.50 45.52
N LEU A 135 -41.95 -2.01 46.58
CA LEU A 135 -40.50 -1.77 46.60
C LEU A 135 -39.70 -3.05 46.38
N LYS A 136 -40.12 -4.19 46.93
CA LYS A 136 -39.49 -5.50 46.66
C LYS A 136 -39.64 -5.91 45.19
N ALA A 137 -40.81 -5.69 44.59
CA ALA A 137 -41.03 -5.99 43.18
C ALA A 137 -40.14 -5.12 42.28
N ASP A 138 -39.99 -3.84 42.60
CA ASP A 138 -39.15 -2.91 41.86
C ASP A 138 -37.66 -3.26 42.01
N ILE A 139 -37.19 -3.58 43.22
CA ILE A 139 -35.83 -4.09 43.46
C ILE A 139 -35.55 -5.35 42.64
N LYS A 140 -36.50 -6.29 42.60
CA LYS A 140 -36.36 -7.54 41.84
C LYS A 140 -36.22 -7.28 40.34
N LYS A 141 -37.07 -6.41 39.78
CA LYS A 141 -36.98 -5.99 38.37
C LYS A 141 -35.66 -5.30 38.05
N ARG A 142 -35.19 -4.39 38.92
CA ARG A 142 -33.91 -3.69 38.72
C ARG A 142 -32.70 -4.62 38.80
N LEU A 143 -32.72 -5.61 39.71
CA LEU A 143 -31.67 -6.65 39.79
C LEU A 143 -31.64 -7.53 38.54
N GLU A 144 -32.79 -7.85 37.96
CA GLU A 144 -32.90 -8.59 36.71
C GLU A 144 -32.39 -7.77 35.51
N LEU A 145 -32.64 -6.45 35.50
CA LEU A 145 -32.04 -5.57 34.49
C LEU A 145 -30.52 -5.47 34.63
N LEU A 146 -29.98 -5.45 35.86
CA LEU A 146 -28.54 -5.46 36.11
C LEU A 146 -27.86 -6.76 35.67
N SER A 147 -28.51 -7.92 35.82
CA SER A 147 -27.96 -9.21 35.41
C SER A 147 -27.92 -9.39 33.88
N GLN A 148 -28.70 -8.60 33.14
CA GLN A 148 -28.73 -8.58 31.68
C GLN A 148 -27.68 -7.63 31.06
N ILE A 149 -27.10 -6.72 31.85
CA ILE A 149 -26.01 -5.85 31.40
C ILE A 149 -24.70 -6.65 31.47
N LYS A 150 -24.32 -7.28 30.34
CA LYS A 150 -23.01 -7.92 30.11
C LYS A 150 -21.99 -6.93 29.60
#